data_AF-A0A7J4I441-F1
#
_entry.id   AF-A0A7J4I441-F1
#
_cell.length_a   1.000
_cell.length_b   1.000
_cell.length_c   1.000
_cell.angle_alpha   90.00
_cell.angle_beta   90.00
_cell.angle_gamma   90.00
#
_symmetry.space_group_name_H-M   'P 1'
#
loop_
_entity.id
_entity.type
_entity.pdbx_description
1 polymer ?
#
loop_
_entity_poly.entity_id
_entity_poly.type
_entity_poly.pdbx_seq_one_letter_code
_entity_poly.pdbx_strand_id
1 'polypeptide(L)'
;MKVMTISGKPDFERFLRGFSHYSGWDVATRGLHLGSYEDALRFYEDFKPNLVVIDNCEGPATGRHDAIRRLEQDRGMPPATMQLINDYRFMEARS
;
A
#
# COMPACT_ATOMS: atom_id res chain seq x y z
N MET A 1 6.73 -14.47 -2.26
CA MET A 1 6.54 -13.13 -2.87
C MET A 1 6.47 -12.13 -1.75
N LYS A 2 7.18 -11.00 -1.87
CA LYS A 2 7.11 -9.89 -0.92
C LYS A 2 6.13 -8.84 -1.43
N VAL A 3 5.14 -8.50 -0.63
CA VAL A 3 4.14 -7.49 -0.97
C VAL A 3 4.17 -6.38 0.06
N MET A 4 4.36 -5.16 -0.38
CA MET A 4 4.21 -3.99 0.46
C MET A 4 2.88 -3.33 0.16
N THR A 5 2.13 -2.96 1.18
CA THR A 5 0.87 -2.24 1.00
C THR A 5 0.91 -0.91 1.73
N ILE A 6 0.47 0.15 1.06
CA ILE A 6 0.35 1.49 1.64
C ILE A 6 -1.14 1.82 1.70
N SER A 7 -1.70 1.97 2.90
CA SER A 7 -3.13 2.25 3.08
C SER A 7 -3.37 3.07 4.34
N GLY A 8 -4.42 3.88 4.35
CA GLY A 8 -4.96 4.55 5.53
C GLY A 8 -6.31 3.95 5.94
N LYS A 9 -6.56 2.67 5.70
CA LYS A 9 -7.80 1.98 6.08
C LYS A 9 -7.49 0.81 7.01
N PRO A 10 -7.80 0.90 8.31
CA PRO A 10 -7.52 -0.16 9.28
C PRO A 10 -8.08 -1.54 8.89
N ASP A 11 -9.27 -1.59 8.29
CA ASP A 11 -9.90 -2.84 7.85
C ASP A 11 -9.13 -3.50 6.70
N PHE A 12 -8.57 -2.69 5.80
CA PHE A 12 -7.74 -3.20 4.71
C PHE A 12 -6.42 -3.75 5.24
N GLU A 13 -5.81 -3.07 6.23
CA GLU A 13 -4.62 -3.60 6.90
C GLU A 13 -4.89 -4.95 7.59
N ARG A 14 -6.05 -5.06 8.25
CA ARG A 14 -6.48 -6.30 8.91
C ARG A 14 -6.70 -7.43 7.92
N PHE A 15 -7.35 -7.15 6.79
CA PHE A 15 -7.53 -8.12 5.70
C PHE A 15 -6.18 -8.64 5.18
N LEU A 16 -5.23 -7.75 4.92
CA LEU A 16 -3.93 -8.12 4.36
C LEU A 16 -3.07 -8.96 5.33
N ARG A 17 -3.15 -8.69 6.63
CA ARG A 17 -2.52 -9.55 7.64
C ARG A 17 -3.07 -10.97 7.60
N GLY A 18 -4.39 -11.12 7.44
CA GLY A 18 -5.02 -12.43 7.23
C GLY A 18 -4.56 -13.08 5.93
N PHE A 19 -4.53 -12.33 4.84
CA PHE A 19 -4.12 -12.82 3.52
C PHE A 19 -2.68 -13.34 3.49
N SER A 20 -1.74 -12.70 4.19
CA SER A 20 -0.35 -13.17 4.33
C SER A 20 -0.28 -14.61 4.85
N HIS A 21 -1.08 -14.91 5.88
CA HIS A 21 -1.12 -16.23 6.49
C HIS A 21 -1.63 -17.32 5.51
N TYR A 22 -2.61 -16.98 4.68
CA TYR A 22 -3.19 -17.92 3.72
C TYR A 22 -2.38 -18.10 2.43
N SER A 23 -1.73 -17.03 1.95
CA SER A 23 -1.03 -17.02 0.66
C SER A 23 0.42 -17.50 0.74
N GLY A 24 1.01 -17.54 1.93
CA GLY A 24 2.46 -17.73 2.11
C GLY A 24 3.28 -16.54 1.59
N TRP A 25 2.63 -15.38 1.33
CA TRP A 25 3.32 -14.16 0.94
C TRP A 25 3.77 -13.40 2.17
N ASP A 26 4.94 -12.79 2.07
CA ASP A 26 5.47 -11.88 3.08
C ASP A 26 4.85 -10.50 2.83
N VAL A 27 3.79 -10.18 3.57
CA VAL A 27 3.01 -8.96 3.38
C VAL A 27 3.31 -7.97 4.50
N ALA A 28 3.79 -6.79 4.13
CA ALA A 28 4.04 -5.70 5.05
C ALA A 28 3.11 -4.51 4.76
N THR A 29 2.36 -4.09 5.76
CA THR A 29 1.45 -2.94 5.66
C THR A 29 2.01 -1.71 6.35
N ARG A 30 1.87 -0.56 5.67
CA ARG A 30 2.24 0.75 6.18
C ARG A 30 1.01 1.65 6.17
N GLY A 31 0.60 2.01 7.39
CA GLY A 31 -0.50 2.90 7.66
C GLY A 31 -0.15 4.35 7.31
N LEU A 32 -1.00 5.04 6.56
CA LEU A 32 -0.88 6.49 6.32
C LEU A 32 -1.19 7.33 7.58
N HIS A 33 -1.63 6.69 8.67
CA HIS A 33 -2.06 7.35 9.91
C HIS A 33 -0.91 7.83 10.81
N LEU A 34 0.34 7.43 10.56
CA LEU A 34 1.44 7.65 11.51
C LEU A 34 2.76 8.13 10.91
N GLY A 35 2.80 8.53 9.64
CA GLY A 35 4.05 8.91 9.00
C GLY A 35 3.89 8.95 7.49
N SER A 36 4.50 9.94 6.87
CA SER A 36 4.27 10.35 5.48
C SER A 36 4.57 9.23 4.47
N TYR A 37 4.22 9.46 3.20
CA TYR A 37 4.69 8.63 2.08
C TYR A 37 6.22 8.41 2.09
N GLU A 38 7.00 9.27 2.76
CA GLU A 38 8.44 9.07 2.93
C GLU A 38 8.78 7.88 3.81
N ASP A 39 8.02 7.59 4.87
CA ASP A 39 8.28 6.42 5.71
C ASP A 39 7.94 5.12 4.97
N ALA A 40 6.92 5.16 4.12
CA ALA A 40 6.64 4.09 3.19
C ALA A 40 7.80 3.91 2.19
N LEU A 41 8.40 4.99 1.69
CA LEU A 41 9.55 4.92 0.78
C LEU A 41 10.83 4.41 1.46
N ARG A 42 11.12 4.83 2.70
CA ARG A 42 12.25 4.26 3.47
C ARG A 42 12.07 2.77 3.68
N PHE A 43 10.86 2.36 4.06
CA PHE A 43 10.56 0.94 4.24
C PHE A 43 10.62 0.15 2.92
N TYR A 44 10.26 0.77 1.79
CA TYR A 44 10.44 0.18 0.46
C TYR A 44 11.91 -0.18 0.19
N GLU A 45 12.84 0.72 0.50
CA GLU A 45 14.29 0.50 0.28
C GLU A 45 14.82 -0.68 1.10
N ASP A 46 14.35 -0.84 2.34
CA ASP A 46 14.74 -1.94 3.24
C ASP A 46 14.06 -3.27 2.88
N PHE A 47 12.76 -3.23 2.61
CA PHE A 47 11.94 -4.44 2.44
C PHE A 47 12.13 -5.06 1.05
N LYS A 48 12.36 -4.23 0.03
CA LYS A 48 12.50 -4.59 -1.40
C LYS A 48 11.35 -5.49 -1.88
N PRO A 49 10.10 -4.98 -1.90
CA PRO A 49 8.94 -5.76 -2.31
C PRO A 49 8.99 -6.11 -3.79
N ASN A 50 8.33 -7.21 -4.17
CA ASN A 50 8.08 -7.56 -5.58
C ASN A 50 6.85 -6.82 -6.14
N LEU A 51 5.88 -6.53 -5.26
CA LEU A 51 4.63 -5.85 -5.57
C LEU A 51 4.37 -4.79 -4.50
N VAL A 52 4.04 -3.58 -4.95
CA VAL A 52 3.54 -2.51 -4.09
C VAL A 52 2.07 -2.28 -4.40
N VAL A 53 1.21 -2.40 -3.39
CA VAL A 53 -0.21 -2.11 -3.47
C VAL A 53 -0.50 -0.79 -2.77
N ILE A 54 -1.01 0.19 -3.51
CA ILE A 54 -1.31 1.51 -2.97
C ILE A 54 -2.83 1.68 -2.95
N ASP A 55 -3.40 1.75 -1.75
CA ASP A 55 -4.80 2.05 -1.56
C ASP A 55 -5.04 3.55 -1.76
N ASN A 56 -6.08 3.87 -2.54
CA ASN A 56 -6.49 5.23 -2.82
C ASN A 56 -7.29 5.82 -1.64
N CYS A 57 -6.71 5.76 -0.43
CA CYS A 57 -7.30 6.35 0.77
C CYS A 57 -7.24 7.87 0.72
N GLU A 58 -8.17 8.51 1.44
CA GLU A 58 -8.18 9.95 1.66
C GLU A 58 -6.85 10.42 2.28
N GLY A 59 -6.02 11.03 1.44
CA GLY A 59 -4.72 11.61 1.76
C GLY A 59 -4.36 12.59 0.64
N PRO A 60 -3.36 13.48 0.83
CA PRO A 60 -3.01 14.47 -0.18
C PRO A 60 -2.61 13.78 -1.48
N ALA A 61 -3.35 14.02 -2.56
CA ALA A 61 -3.12 13.39 -3.86
C ALA A 61 -1.68 13.59 -4.37
N THR A 62 -1.04 14.71 -4.00
CA THR A 62 0.35 15.03 -4.33
C THR A 62 1.34 13.99 -3.79
N GLY A 63 1.21 13.59 -2.52
CA GLY A 63 2.14 12.63 -1.90
C GLY A 63 2.07 11.24 -2.53
N ARG A 64 0.89 10.82 -3.00
CA ARG A 64 0.67 9.55 -3.70
C ARG A 64 1.37 9.51 -5.05
N HIS A 65 1.17 10.54 -5.88
CA HIS A 65 1.78 10.58 -7.21
C HIS A 65 3.30 10.66 -7.12
N ASP A 66 3.84 11.38 -6.14
CA ASP A 66 5.28 11.45 -5.90
C ASP A 66 5.84 10.09 -5.46
N ALA A 67 5.12 9.35 -4.61
CA ALA A 67 5.51 8.00 -4.21
C ALA A 67 5.52 7.02 -5.39
N ILE A 68 4.45 6.99 -6.19
CA ILE A 68 4.37 6.15 -7.39
C ILE A 68 5.51 6.48 -8.35
N ARG A 69 5.71 7.77 -8.64
CA ARG A 69 6.77 8.24 -9.53
C ARG A 69 8.15 7.81 -9.04
N ARG A 70 8.42 7.89 -7.73
CA ARG A 70 9.69 7.44 -7.15
C ARG A 70 9.89 5.93 -7.27
N LEU A 71 8.83 5.14 -7.02
CA LEU A 71 8.87 3.68 -7.19
C LEU A 71 9.12 3.28 -8.65
N GLU A 72 8.49 3.97 -9.60
CA GLU A 72 8.66 3.73 -11.04
C GLU A 72 10.04 4.18 -11.57
N GLN A 73 10.66 5.17 -10.92
CA GLN A 73 11.97 5.69 -11.29
C GLN A 73 13.16 4.91 -10.70
N ASP A 74 12.90 3.88 -9.90
CA ASP A 74 13.96 3.03 -9.37
C ASP A 74 14.71 2.32 -10.52
N ARG A 75 16.01 2.60 -10.62
CA ARG A 75 16.86 2.21 -11.75
C ARG A 75 17.37 0.77 -11.69
N GLY A 76 17.12 0.05 -10.59
CA GLY A 76 17.48 -1.35 -10.46
C GLY A 76 16.50 -2.26 -11.19
N MET A 77 15.32 -2.44 -10.58
CA MET A 77 14.18 -3.16 -11.14
C MET A 77 12.95 -2.78 -10.30
N PRO A 78 12.10 -1.86 -10.78
CA PRO A 78 11.00 -1.34 -9.97
C PRO A 78 9.98 -2.45 -9.68
N PRO A 79 9.34 -2.43 -8.50
CA PRO A 79 8.28 -3.39 -8.20
C PRO A 79 7.11 -3.20 -9.17
N ALA A 80 6.33 -4.27 -9.37
CA ALA A 80 4.99 -4.08 -9.92
C ALA A 80 4.22 -3.17 -8.96
N THR A 81 3.51 -2.17 -9.50
CA THR A 81 2.69 -1.27 -8.69
C THR A 81 1.23 -1.45 -9.06
N MET A 82 0.39 -1.74 -8.06
CA MET A 82 -1.06 -1.88 -8.21
C MET A 82 -1.75 -0.79 -7.39
N GLN A 83 -2.57 0.02 -8.05
CA GLN A 83 -3.38 1.02 -7.38
C GLN A 83 -4.78 0.47 -7.17
N LEU A 84 -5.25 0.47 -5.92
CA LEU A 84 -6.63 0.12 -5.60
C LEU A 84 -7.47 1.37 -5.68
N ILE A 85 -8.07 1.60 -6.85
CA ILE A 85 -9.05 2.66 -7.06
C ILE A 85 -10.39 2.15 -6.52
N ASN A 86 -10.65 2.34 -5.23
CA ASN A 86 -11.96 2.05 -4.68
C ASN A 86 -12.51 3.26 -3.93
N ASP A 87 -13.54 3.86 -4.51
CA ASP A 87 -14.60 4.56 -3.80
C ASP A 87 -15.40 3.53 -2.98
N TYR A 88 -14.77 2.90 -1.98
CA TYR A 88 -15.50 2.10 -0.99
C TYR A 88 -16.32 3.04 -0.10
N ARG A 89 -17.35 3.68 -0.67
CA ARG A 89 -18.55 3.99 0.11
C ARG A 89 -19.10 2.63 0.48
N PHE A 90 -18.78 2.19 1.69
CA PHE A 90 -19.51 1.12 2.35
C PHE A 90 -20.99 1.40 2.09
N MET A 91 -21.65 0.54 1.33
CA MET A 91 -23.10 0.51 1.33
C MET A 91 -23.48 0.22 2.78
N GLU A 92 -23.87 1.25 3.53
CA GLU A 92 -24.68 1.10 4.71
C GLU A 92 -25.91 0.30 4.28
N ALA A 93 -25.87 -1.02 4.51
CA ALA A 93 -27.08 -1.80 4.58
C ALA A 93 -27.81 -1.29 5.82
N ARG A 94 -28.66 -0.27 5.63
CA ARG A 94 -29.62 0.14 6.64
C ARG A 94 -30.62 -1.01 6.81
N SER A 95 -30.65 -1.55 8.02
CA SER A 95 -31.69 -2.44 8.52
C SER A 95 -33.06 -1.76 8.52
#